data_AF-A0A8X6Y2M4-F1
#
_entry.id   AF-A0A8X6Y2M4-F1
#
_cell.length_a   1.000
_cell.length_b   1.000
_cell.length_c   1.000
_cell.angle_alpha   90.00
_cell.angle_beta   90.00
_cell.angle_gamma   90.00
#
_symmetry.space_group_name_H-M   'P 1'
#
loop_
_entity.id
_entity.type
_entity.pdbx_description
1 polymer ?
#
loop_
_entity_poly.entity_id
_entity_poly.type
_entity_poly.pdbx_seq_one_letter_code
_entity_poly.pdbx_strand_id
1 'polypeptide(L)'
;METTDGVVAWKILKDHFEPVTRTRTVATRLQEAGHKFDDLYIGFQLIRWLPQEFQSTVQQIYRWKEENFRAIKIESELILEANRLQLMKQDLEKAENAYLSSFTLKKKSKIFPGATAAAHGDPSGKKD
;
A
#
# COMPACT_ATOMS: atom_id res chain seq x y z
N MET A 1 4.86 -4.98 -20.49
CA MET A 1 4.84 -5.74 -19.21
C MET A 1 6.06 -5.30 -18.44
N GLU A 2 5.88 -4.37 -17.50
CA GLU A 2 6.97 -3.78 -16.72
C GLU A 2 7.41 -4.79 -15.67
N THR A 3 8.56 -5.43 -15.90
CA THR A 3 9.27 -6.19 -14.87
C THR A 3 9.73 -5.19 -13.83
N THR A 4 9.04 -5.14 -12.70
CA THR A 4 9.48 -4.37 -11.54
C THR A 4 10.90 -4.82 -11.21
N ASP A 5 11.85 -3.91 -11.41
CA ASP A 5 13.27 -4.11 -11.19
C ASP A 5 13.49 -4.81 -9.85
N GLY A 6 14.22 -5.93 -9.88
CA GLY A 6 14.51 -6.75 -8.69
C GLY A 6 15.12 -5.93 -7.56
N VAL A 7 15.81 -4.83 -7.85
CA VAL A 7 16.36 -3.89 -6.86
C VAL A 7 15.27 -3.10 -6.14
N VAL A 8 14.23 -2.67 -6.86
CA VAL A 8 13.08 -1.91 -6.31
C VAL A 8 12.23 -2.82 -5.45
N ALA A 9 11.95 -4.04 -5.91
CA ALA A 9 11.23 -5.04 -5.13
C ALA A 9 11.97 -5.40 -3.84
N TRP A 10 13.30 -5.52 -3.90
CA TRP A 10 14.13 -5.79 -2.70
C TRP A 10 14.09 -4.65 -1.69
N LYS A 11 14.00 -3.40 -2.15
CA LYS A 11 13.91 -2.23 -1.27
C LYS A 11 12.58 -2.20 -0.53
N ILE A 12 11.47 -2.50 -1.21
CA ILE A 12 10.13 -2.61 -0.60
C ILE A 12 10.10 -3.72 0.46
N LEU A 13 10.69 -4.89 0.18
CA LEU A 13 10.79 -5.98 1.15
C LEU A 13 11.69 -5.66 2.34
N LYS A 14 12.76 -4.86 2.17
CA LYS A 14 13.57 -4.36 3.29
C LYS A 14 12.76 -3.41 4.17
N ASP A 15 12.18 -2.40 3.54
CA ASP A 15 11.55 -1.29 4.23
C ASP A 15 10.27 -1.73 4.96
N HIS A 16 9.61 -2.80 4.48
CA HIS A 16 8.40 -3.34 5.10
C HIS A 16 8.60 -4.67 5.85
N PHE A 17 9.72 -5.37 5.68
CA PHE A 17 9.79 -6.81 6.03
C PHE A 17 11.17 -7.33 6.44
N GLU A 18 11.80 -6.67 7.42
CA GLU A 18 13.08 -7.06 8.05
C GLU A 18 13.30 -8.58 8.29
N PRO A 19 12.32 -9.39 8.78
CA PRO A 19 12.53 -10.82 9.00
C PRO A 19 12.72 -11.64 7.72
N VAL A 20 11.99 -11.29 6.65
CA VAL A 20 12.07 -11.93 5.33
C VAL A 20 13.39 -11.59 4.66
N THR A 21 13.82 -10.34 4.80
CA THR A 21 15.08 -9.87 4.23
C THR A 21 16.30 -10.46 4.92
N ARG A 22 16.26 -10.63 6.24
CA ARG A 22 17.33 -11.31 7.00
C ARG A 22 17.47 -12.77 6.60
N THR A 23 16.35 -13.49 6.50
CA THR A 23 16.34 -14.90 6.10
C THR A 23 16.96 -15.08 4.72
N ARG A 24 16.58 -14.23 3.75
CA ARG A 24 17.14 -14.26 2.40
C ARG A 24 18.63 -13.91 2.38
N THR A 25 19.04 -12.86 3.09
CA THR A 25 20.45 -12.44 3.14
C THR A 25 21.33 -13.54 3.71
N VAL A 26 20.87 -14.20 4.77
CA VAL A 26 21.58 -15.33 5.37
C VAL A 26 21.61 -16.53 4.42
N ALA A 27 20.49 -16.87 3.78
CA ALA A 27 20.42 -17.95 2.81
C ALA A 27 21.34 -17.72 1.60
N THR A 28 21.38 -16.51 1.04
CA THR A 28 22.26 -16.15 -0.09
C THR A 28 23.72 -16.24 0.29
N ARG A 29 24.14 -15.67 1.44
CA ARG A 29 25.53 -15.74 1.91
C ARG A 29 25.98 -17.18 2.17
N LEU A 30 25.10 -18.00 2.71
CA LEU A 30 25.40 -19.41 2.98
C LEU A 30 25.45 -20.21 1.67
N GLN A 31 24.59 -19.91 0.70
CA GLN A 31 24.66 -20.50 -0.64
C GLN A 31 25.97 -20.13 -1.35
N GLU A 32 26.41 -18.87 -1.27
CA GLU A 32 27.72 -18.42 -1.76
C GLU A 32 28.89 -19.16 -1.09
N ALA A 33 28.73 -19.51 0.20
CA ALA A 33 29.68 -20.34 0.95
C ALA A 33 29.55 -21.85 0.67
N GLY A 34 28.71 -22.27 -0.29
CA GLY A 34 28.52 -23.68 -0.67
C GLY A 34 27.47 -24.43 0.15
N HIS A 35 26.80 -23.77 1.09
CA HIS A 35 25.72 -24.35 1.90
C HIS A 35 24.35 -24.00 1.31
N LYS A 36 23.77 -24.93 0.55
CA LYS A 36 22.40 -24.78 0.03
C LYS A 36 21.38 -25.14 1.11
N PHE A 37 20.38 -24.30 1.28
CA PHE A 37 19.17 -24.65 2.02
C PHE A 37 18.12 -25.21 1.09
N ASP A 38 17.32 -26.14 1.61
CA ASP A 38 16.15 -26.65 0.91
C ASP A 38 15.12 -25.52 0.71
N ASP A 39 14.49 -25.49 -0.46
CA ASP A 39 13.41 -24.56 -0.79
C ASP A 39 12.25 -24.66 0.23
N LEU A 40 12.02 -25.86 0.77
CA LEU A 40 11.06 -26.12 1.82
C LEU A 40 11.40 -25.32 3.09
N TYR A 41 12.66 -25.38 3.53
CA TYR A 41 13.12 -24.67 4.71
C TYR A 41 13.02 -23.16 4.52
N ILE A 42 13.54 -22.63 3.41
CA ILE A 42 13.49 -21.19 3.13
C ILE A 42 12.03 -20.73 3.02
N GLY A 43 11.19 -21.47 2.29
CA GLY A 43 9.78 -21.16 2.09
C GLY A 43 9.02 -21.04 3.40
N PHE A 44 9.21 -21.99 4.32
CA PHE A 44 8.60 -21.90 5.65
C PHE A 44 9.13 -20.74 6.48
N GLN A 45 10.42 -20.40 6.40
CA GLN A 45 10.96 -19.24 7.12
C GLN A 45 10.39 -17.92 6.58
N LEU A 46 10.19 -17.81 5.26
CA LEU A 46 9.60 -16.62 4.64
C LEU A 46 8.18 -16.35 5.14
N ILE A 47 7.35 -17.39 5.31
CA ILE A 47 5.93 -17.23 5.68
C ILE A 47 5.67 -17.28 7.19
N ARG A 48 6.70 -17.54 8.02
CA ARG A 48 6.56 -17.76 9.47
C ARG A 48 6.09 -16.55 10.25
N TRP A 49 6.57 -15.36 9.87
CA TRP A 49 6.38 -14.12 10.64
C TRP A 49 5.87 -12.99 9.75
N LEU A 50 4.73 -13.21 9.10
CA LEU A 50 4.06 -12.21 8.28
C LEU A 50 2.91 -11.51 9.04
N PRO A 51 2.64 -10.21 8.80
CA PRO A 51 1.45 -9.52 9.27
C PRO A 51 0.16 -10.19 8.83
N GLN A 52 -0.94 -9.84 9.51
CA GLN A 52 -2.24 -10.49 9.31
C GLN A 52 -2.82 -10.26 7.91
N GLU A 53 -2.45 -9.17 7.27
CA GLU A 53 -2.87 -8.79 5.92
C GLU A 53 -2.41 -9.80 4.86
N PHE A 54 -1.34 -10.57 5.13
CA PHE A 54 -0.80 -11.59 4.23
C PHE A 54 -1.42 -12.98 4.42
N GLN A 55 -2.33 -13.16 5.39
CA GLN A 55 -2.80 -14.50 5.78
C GLN A 55 -3.57 -15.21 4.66
N SER A 56 -4.26 -14.48 3.79
CA SER A 56 -4.89 -15.06 2.60
C SER A 56 -3.85 -15.67 1.66
N THR A 57 -2.75 -14.95 1.39
CA THR A 57 -1.63 -15.41 0.58
C THR A 57 -0.93 -16.60 1.22
N VAL A 58 -0.70 -16.58 2.54
CA VAL A 58 -0.16 -17.72 3.28
C VAL A 58 -1.02 -18.97 3.10
N GLN A 59 -2.34 -18.85 3.26
CA GLN A 59 -3.26 -19.98 3.06
C GLN A 59 -3.26 -20.51 1.63
N GLN A 60 -3.10 -19.63 0.63
CA GLN A 60 -2.98 -20.07 -0.76
C GLN A 60 -1.67 -20.84 -0.99
N ILE A 61 -0.55 -20.35 -0.44
CA ILE A 61 0.76 -21.02 -0.52
C ILE A 61 0.70 -22.42 0.11
N TYR A 62 0.03 -22.59 1.25
CA TYR A 62 -0.16 -23.92 1.87
C TYR A 62 -0.97 -24.90 1.03
N ARG A 63 -1.75 -24.42 0.05
CA ARG A 63 -2.54 -25.27 -0.86
C ARG A 63 -1.79 -25.62 -2.14
N TRP A 64 -0.58 -25.09 -2.32
CA TRP A 64 0.23 -25.42 -3.49
C TRP A 64 0.73 -26.86 -3.43
N LYS A 65 0.89 -27.45 -4.61
CA LYS A 65 1.61 -28.72 -4.74
C LYS A 65 3.10 -28.50 -4.46
N GLU A 66 3.81 -29.54 -4.07
CA GLU A 66 5.22 -29.49 -3.68
C GLU A 66 6.12 -28.87 -4.77
N GLU A 67 5.88 -29.16 -6.05
CA GLU A 67 6.64 -28.60 -7.17
C GLU A 67 6.51 -27.06 -7.31
N ASN A 68 5.45 -26.51 -6.71
CA ASN A 68 5.18 -25.07 -6.66
C ASN A 68 5.71 -24.42 -5.38
N PHE A 69 6.02 -25.19 -4.33
CA PHE A 69 6.56 -24.67 -3.07
C PHE A 69 8.06 -24.38 -3.21
N ARG A 70 8.38 -23.34 -3.98
CA ARG A 70 9.75 -22.85 -4.17
C ARG A 70 9.92 -21.49 -3.53
N ALA A 71 11.08 -21.26 -2.89
CA ALA A 71 11.33 -20.01 -2.16
C ALA A 71 11.15 -18.77 -3.05
N ILE A 72 11.64 -18.81 -4.29
CA ILE A 72 11.52 -17.71 -5.24
C ILE A 72 10.08 -17.40 -5.64
N LYS A 73 9.23 -18.42 -5.70
CA LYS A 73 7.81 -18.26 -6.06
C LYS A 73 7.03 -17.69 -4.88
N ILE A 74 7.27 -18.21 -3.68
CA ILE A 74 6.72 -17.67 -2.43
C ILE A 74 7.08 -16.19 -2.30
N GLU A 75 8.34 -15.84 -2.50
CA GLU A 75 8.78 -14.45 -2.45
C GLU A 75 8.06 -13.55 -3.46
N SER A 76 7.85 -14.05 -4.69
CA SER A 76 7.13 -13.30 -5.72
C SER A 76 5.68 -13.00 -5.32
N GLU A 77 4.98 -13.96 -4.72
CA GLU A 77 3.60 -13.73 -4.20
C GLU A 77 3.58 -12.76 -3.03
N LEU A 78 4.57 -12.82 -2.13
CA LEU A 78 4.66 -11.88 -1.02
C LEU A 78 4.93 -10.45 -1.50
N ILE A 79 5.76 -10.27 -2.53
CA ILE A 79 5.97 -8.96 -3.16
C ILE A 79 4.67 -8.45 -3.80
N LEU A 80 3.97 -9.32 -4.53
CA LEU A 80 2.71 -8.95 -5.18
C LEU A 80 1.65 -8.53 -4.16
N GLU A 81 1.52 -9.27 -3.07
CA GLU A 81 0.57 -8.94 -2.00
C GLU A 81 0.97 -7.66 -1.27
N ALA A 82 2.26 -7.43 -1.01
CA ALA A 82 2.73 -6.18 -0.42
C ALA A 82 2.35 -4.97 -1.29
N ASN A 83 2.55 -5.07 -2.61
CA ASN A 83 2.18 -4.02 -3.56
C ASN A 83 0.66 -3.78 -3.58
N ARG A 84 -0.13 -4.86 -3.55
CA ARG A 84 -1.60 -4.78 -3.50
C ARG A 84 -2.08 -4.06 -2.24
N LEU A 85 -1.53 -4.42 -1.08
CA LEU A 85 -1.85 -3.81 0.21
C LEU A 85 -1.47 -2.34 0.27
N GLN A 86 -0.30 -1.97 -0.28
CA GLN A 86 0.14 -0.58 -0.37
C GLN A 86 -0.82 0.27 -1.21
N LEU A 87 -1.24 -0.24 -2.37
CA LEU A 87 -2.18 0.46 -3.23
C LEU A 87 -3.54 0.63 -2.54
N MET A 88 -4.04 -0.44 -1.91
CA MET A 88 -5.30 -0.40 -1.16
C MET A 88 -5.27 0.64 -0.04
N LYS A 89 -4.16 0.75 0.68
CA LYS A 89 -3.96 1.77 1.71
C LYS A 89 -3.98 3.19 1.13
N GLN A 90 -3.28 3.42 0.03
CA GLN A 90 -3.26 4.73 -0.63
C GLN A 90 -4.65 5.16 -1.10
N ASP A 91 -5.43 4.23 -1.66
CA ASP A 91 -6.78 4.54 -2.14
C ASP A 91 -7.75 4.80 -0.99
N LEU A 92 -7.60 4.09 0.13
CA LEU A 92 -8.34 4.38 1.35
C LEU A 92 -8.03 5.79 1.88
N GLU A 93 -6.76 6.16 1.99
CA GLU A 93 -6.32 7.50 2.42
C GLU A 93 -6.88 8.61 1.51
N LYS A 94 -6.88 8.38 0.18
CA LYS A 94 -7.51 9.33 -0.77
C LYS A 94 -9.01 9.46 -0.53
N ALA A 95 -9.72 8.36 -0.32
CA ALA A 95 -11.16 8.36 -0.07
C ALA A 95 -11.51 9.08 1.23
N GLU A 96 -10.74 8.84 2.30
CA GLU A 96 -10.90 9.52 3.59
C GLU A 96 -10.67 11.03 3.46
N ASN A 97 -9.61 11.45 2.77
CA ASN A 97 -9.32 12.86 2.52
C ASN A 97 -10.42 13.55 1.69
N ALA A 98 -10.95 12.87 0.67
CA ALA A 98 -12.08 13.36 -0.11
C ALA A 98 -13.35 13.50 0.75
N TYR A 99 -13.60 12.54 1.64
CA TYR A 99 -14.73 12.61 2.58
C TYR A 99 -14.59 13.78 3.55
N LEU A 100 -13.43 13.92 4.21
CA LEU A 100 -13.17 15.00 5.18
C LEU A 100 -13.20 16.39 4.54
N SER A 101 -12.62 16.55 3.35
CA SER A 101 -12.67 17.81 2.60
C SER A 101 -14.12 18.20 2.24
N SER A 102 -14.96 17.25 1.85
CA SER A 102 -16.39 17.52 1.60
C SER A 102 -17.14 17.98 2.86
N PHE A 103 -16.78 17.45 4.03
CA PHE A 103 -17.41 17.78 5.31
C PHE A 103 -17.00 19.17 5.81
N THR A 104 -15.73 19.56 5.61
CA THR A 104 -15.22 20.89 5.96
C THR A 104 -15.83 21.99 5.07
N LEU A 105 -16.03 21.71 3.77
CA LEU A 105 -16.68 22.64 2.85
C LEU A 105 -18.15 22.91 3.23
N LYS A 106 -18.89 21.86 3.62
CA LYS A 106 -20.27 21.98 4.12
C LYS A 106 -20.39 22.75 5.44
N LYS A 107 -19.35 22.76 6.28
CA LYS A 107 -19.33 23.52 7.54
C LYS A 107 -19.07 25.02 7.29
N LYS A 108 -18.22 25.36 6.32
CA LYS A 108 -18.02 26.75 5.87
C LYS A 108 -19.26 27.34 5.20
N SER A 109 -20.03 26.55 4.45
CA SER A 109 -21.26 27.04 3.79
C SER A 109 -22.43 27.29 4.74
N LYS A 110 -22.35 26.85 6.02
CA LYS A 110 -23.38 27.08 7.04
C LYS A 110 -23.15 28.35 7.88
N ILE A 111 -22.02 29.06 7.68
CA ILE A 111 -21.74 30.35 8.33
C ILE A 111 -21.92 31.46 7.30
N PHE A 112 -23.16 31.72 6.89
CA PHE A 112 -23.60 33.02 6.36
C PHE A 112 -25.13 33.14 6.57
N PRO A 113 -25.57 33.67 7.73
CA PRO A 113 -26.94 34.14 7.88
C PRO A 113 -27.09 35.50 7.19
N GLY A 114 -28.30 35.77 6.68
CA GLY A 114 -28.58 36.92 5.83
C GLY A 114 -28.18 38.28 6.38
N ALA A 115 -27.79 39.16 5.46
CA ALA A 115 -27.92 40.60 5.60
C ALA A 115 -28.83 41.08 4.47
N THR A 116 -30.11 41.26 4.77
CA THR A 116 -31.04 42.06 3.99
C THR A 116 -30.60 43.52 4.04
N ALA A 117 -30.40 44.15 2.89
CA ALA A 117 -30.56 45.60 2.74
C ALA A 117 -31.07 45.89 1.34
N ALA A 118 -32.39 45.93 1.22
CA ALA A 118 -33.07 46.64 0.15
C ALA A 118 -32.77 48.14 0.29
N ALA A 119 -32.36 48.78 -0.80
CA ALA A 119 -32.60 50.20 -1.03
C ALA A 119 -32.64 50.44 -2.54
N HIS A 120 -33.87 50.41 -3.06
CA HIS A 120 -34.23 50.98 -4.35
C HIS A 120 -34.21 52.51 -4.19
N GLY A 121 -33.65 53.23 -5.17
CA GLY A 121 -33.65 54.70 -5.20
C GLY A 121 -32.92 55.24 -6.43
N ASP A 122 -33.65 55.34 -7.54
CA ASP A 122 -33.34 56.13 -8.76
C ASP A 122 -34.26 57.39 -8.72
N PRO A 123 -34.15 58.47 -9.55
CA PRO A 123 -33.12 58.92 -10.52
C PRO A 123 -32.76 60.45 -10.45
N SER A 124 -31.88 60.88 -11.37
CA SER A 124 -31.88 62.20 -12.06
C SER A 124 -31.16 63.42 -11.43
N GLY A 125 -30.27 64.04 -12.21
CA GLY A 125 -29.76 65.42 -12.02
C GLY A 125 -28.61 65.79 -12.96
N LYS A 126 -28.87 66.66 -13.95
CA LYS A 126 -27.93 67.18 -14.97
C LYS A 126 -26.96 68.27 -14.44
N LYS A 127 -25.95 68.56 -15.30
CA LYS A 127 -25.09 69.76 -15.47
C LYS A 127 -23.86 69.78 -14.54
N ASP A 128 -22.66 70.09 -15.01
CA ASP A 128 -22.24 71.06 -16.04
C ASP A 128 -21.34 70.50 -17.17
#